data_AF-A0A2I2DPZ4-F1
#
_entry.id   AF-A0A2I2DPZ4-F1
#
_cell.length_a   1.000
_cell.length_b   1.000
_cell.length_c   1.000
_cell.angle_alpha   90.00
_cell.angle_beta   90.00
_cell.angle_gamma   90.00
#
_symmetry.space_group_name_H-M   'P 1'
#
loop_
_entity.id
_entity.type
_entity.pdbx_description
1 polymer ?
#
loop_
_entity_poly.entity_id
_entity_poly.type
_entity_poly.pdbx_seq_one_letter_code
_entity_poly.pdbx_strand_id
1 'polypeptide(L)'
;MHTNRLYFIDAVRAFAILMMLQGHFIDTLLDPLYRNPIYTAYNVWSYFRGITAPVFFTISGLVFTYLLLRANAKGNDKKRIKKGIFRGFLLLLIGYSLRVNLVSWFTGYFSPYFLVIDVLQCIGLSLILLVCLYSIFKNHSYIFSIVLFCIGCACFLSEPLYRDLVIDDVPLFFANYMTKVNGSIFTILPWFGYSAFGAFFSTVFFRHAHRNRFKQFTIATFFVAGFLLIFYSTDFLFYLHRVTGYELLYRCADFNYLFIRMGNVLVLFGLFYTLERYLKQSIISRIGEKTLSMYVIHFIILYGSFTGYGLKHFFNQSLNPLEVILGAALFVIVVCLISFYYARTNHFVYNLARRFMSLFKR
;
A
#
# COMPACT_ATOMS: atom_id res chain seq x y z
N MET A 1 -31.82 -5.57 2.40
CA MET A 1 -30.96 -4.36 2.44
C MET A 1 -29.71 -4.60 1.61
N HIS A 2 -29.61 -4.00 0.42
CA HIS A 2 -28.41 -4.13 -0.41
C HIS A 2 -27.19 -3.65 0.38
N THR A 3 -26.26 -4.57 0.61
CA THR A 3 -24.94 -4.26 1.12
C THR A 3 -24.24 -3.38 0.08
N ASN A 4 -24.20 -2.06 0.30
CA ASN A 4 -23.41 -1.10 -0.49
C ASN A 4 -21.91 -1.43 -0.33
N ARG A 5 -21.47 -2.49 -1.00
CA ARG A 5 -20.07 -2.84 -1.22
C ARG A 5 -19.55 -1.87 -2.28
N LEU A 6 -18.43 -1.23 -1.98
CA LEU A 6 -17.77 -0.31 -2.91
C LEU A 6 -16.98 -1.14 -3.93
N TYR A 7 -17.65 -1.58 -4.99
CA TYR A 7 -17.08 -2.51 -5.98
C TYR A 7 -15.84 -1.94 -6.68
N PHE A 8 -15.83 -0.62 -6.92
CA PHE A 8 -14.67 0.03 -7.53
C PHE A 8 -13.40 -0.16 -6.69
N ILE A 9 -13.50 -0.23 -5.36
CA ILE A 9 -12.34 -0.40 -4.49
C ILE A 9 -11.72 -1.78 -4.64
N ASP A 10 -12.54 -2.82 -4.76
CA ASP A 10 -12.03 -4.17 -5.03
C ASP A 10 -11.36 -4.24 -6.40
N ALA A 11 -11.89 -3.51 -7.39
CA ALA A 11 -11.25 -3.39 -8.69
C ALA A 11 -9.91 -2.64 -8.63
N VAL A 12 -9.80 -1.55 -7.87
CA VAL A 12 -8.50 -0.87 -7.71
C VAL A 12 -7.49 -1.75 -6.96
N ARG A 13 -7.94 -2.53 -5.96
CA ARG A 13 -7.07 -3.51 -5.27
C ARG A 13 -6.58 -4.60 -6.21
N ALA A 14 -7.46 -5.09 -7.09
CA ALA A 14 -7.10 -6.07 -8.10
C ALA A 14 -6.09 -5.49 -9.09
N PHE A 15 -6.31 -4.27 -9.58
CA PHE A 15 -5.36 -3.57 -10.43
C PHE A 15 -4.00 -3.40 -9.74
N ALA A 16 -3.98 -2.90 -8.50
CA ALA A 16 -2.75 -2.68 -7.76
C ALA A 16 -1.95 -3.97 -7.53
N ILE A 17 -2.61 -5.10 -7.19
CA ILE A 17 -1.89 -6.36 -6.99
C ILE A 17 -1.31 -6.90 -8.30
N LEU A 18 -2.04 -6.83 -9.40
CA LEU A 18 -1.53 -7.26 -10.70
C LEU A 18 -0.34 -6.39 -11.14
N MET A 19 -0.44 -5.08 -10.96
CA MET A 19 0.65 -4.14 -11.23
C MET A 19 1.88 -4.37 -10.35
N MET A 20 1.68 -4.76 -9.08
CA MET A 20 2.78 -5.10 -8.17
C MET A 20 3.50 -6.36 -8.62
N LEU A 21 2.75 -7.43 -8.95
CA LEU A 21 3.31 -8.71 -9.36
C LEU A 21 4.18 -8.58 -10.62
N GLN A 22 3.63 -7.99 -11.68
CA GLN A 22 4.39 -7.75 -12.91
C GLN A 22 5.56 -6.79 -12.68
N GLY A 23 5.36 -5.78 -11.82
CA GLY A 23 6.35 -4.76 -11.54
C GLY A 23 7.60 -5.32 -10.86
N HIS A 24 7.43 -6.20 -9.86
CA HIS A 24 8.55 -6.88 -9.23
C HIS A 24 9.19 -7.92 -10.14
N PHE A 25 8.40 -8.65 -10.93
CA PHE A 25 8.94 -9.64 -11.86
C PHE A 25 9.87 -8.97 -12.89
N ILE A 26 9.36 -7.96 -13.60
CA ILE A 26 10.12 -7.27 -14.64
C ILE A 26 11.34 -6.57 -14.05
N ASP A 27 11.18 -5.86 -12.94
CA ASP A 27 12.33 -5.18 -12.32
C ASP A 27 13.41 -6.10 -11.76
N THR A 28 13.06 -7.32 -11.35
CA THR A 28 14.03 -8.24 -10.77
C THR A 28 14.80 -8.96 -11.89
N LEU A 29 14.11 -9.32 -12.97
CA LEU A 29 14.65 -10.25 -13.96
C LEU A 29 15.07 -9.59 -15.27
N LEU A 30 14.58 -8.39 -15.60
CA LEU A 30 14.99 -7.66 -16.81
C LEU A 30 16.48 -7.27 -16.72
N ASP A 31 17.23 -7.59 -17.77
CA ASP A 31 18.63 -7.18 -17.91
C ASP A 31 18.76 -5.64 -17.85
N PRO A 32 19.67 -5.10 -17.00
CA PRO A 32 19.97 -3.68 -16.88
C PRO A 32 20.21 -2.96 -18.22
N LEU A 33 20.73 -3.65 -19.24
CA LEU A 33 20.94 -3.10 -20.58
C LEU A 33 19.65 -2.54 -21.20
N TYR A 34 18.49 -3.10 -20.86
CA TYR A 34 17.19 -2.65 -21.36
C TYR A 34 16.49 -1.63 -20.45
N ARG A 35 17.08 -1.27 -19.30
CA ARG A 35 16.51 -0.29 -18.35
C ARG A 35 16.85 1.15 -18.71
N ASN A 36 16.61 1.50 -19.97
CA ASN A 36 16.98 2.82 -20.49
C ASN A 36 15.78 3.78 -20.44
N PRO A 37 15.89 4.91 -19.71
CA PRO A 37 14.81 5.89 -19.56
C PRO A 37 14.47 6.64 -20.86
N ILE A 38 15.34 6.59 -21.87
CA ILE A 38 15.09 7.17 -23.20
C ILE A 38 13.98 6.39 -23.92
N TYR A 39 13.87 5.08 -23.71
CA TYR A 39 12.81 4.29 -24.33
C TYR A 39 11.46 4.57 -23.65
N THR A 40 10.53 5.11 -24.43
CA THR A 40 9.19 5.49 -23.96
C THR A 40 8.46 4.32 -23.28
N ALA A 41 8.56 3.11 -23.83
CA ALA A 41 7.90 1.94 -23.25
C ALA A 41 8.40 1.62 -21.82
N TYR A 42 9.73 1.63 -21.61
CA TYR A 42 10.32 1.40 -20.29
C TYR A 42 9.98 2.53 -19.32
N ASN A 43 10.06 3.79 -19.76
CA ASN A 43 9.76 4.95 -18.94
C ASN A 43 8.29 4.96 -18.48
N VAL A 44 7.36 4.70 -19.41
CA VAL A 44 5.92 4.57 -19.09
C VAL A 44 5.70 3.43 -18.10
N TRP A 45 6.28 2.26 -18.34
CA TRP A 45 6.16 1.12 -17.42
C TRP A 45 6.71 1.46 -16.01
N SER A 46 7.90 2.05 -15.95
CA SER A 46 8.57 2.45 -14.70
C SER A 46 7.73 3.47 -13.93
N TYR A 47 7.15 4.44 -14.64
CA TYR A 47 6.23 5.40 -14.07
C TYR A 47 5.00 4.73 -13.46
N PHE A 48 4.32 3.83 -14.18
CA PHE A 48 3.14 3.12 -13.67
C PHE A 48 3.47 2.21 -12.50
N ARG A 49 4.63 1.54 -12.53
CA ARG A 49 5.11 0.75 -11.40
C ARG A 49 5.22 1.59 -10.13
N GLY A 50 5.75 2.82 -10.23
CA GLY A 50 5.87 3.76 -9.12
C GLY A 50 4.53 4.22 -8.49
N ILE A 51 3.40 4.05 -9.17
CA ILE A 51 2.05 4.40 -8.65
C ILE A 51 1.49 3.29 -7.75
N THR A 52 2.00 2.07 -7.86
CA THR A 52 1.41 0.88 -7.23
C THR A 52 1.38 0.95 -5.71
N ALA A 53 2.50 1.32 -5.07
CA ALA A 53 2.55 1.41 -3.61
C ALA A 53 1.65 2.54 -3.05
N PRO A 54 1.67 3.77 -3.59
CA PRO A 54 0.69 4.81 -3.23
C PRO A 54 -0.76 4.31 -3.24
N VAL A 55 -1.18 3.63 -4.31
CA VAL A 55 -2.54 3.08 -4.44
C VAL A 55 -2.82 2.07 -3.32
N PHE A 56 -1.90 1.16 -3.03
CA PHE A 56 -2.07 0.17 -1.96
C PHE A 56 -2.23 0.80 -0.57
N PHE A 57 -1.38 1.77 -0.22
CA PHE A 57 -1.46 2.45 1.07
C PHE A 57 -2.77 3.24 1.21
N THR A 58 -3.17 3.99 0.17
CA THR A 58 -4.42 4.77 0.19
C THR A 58 -5.64 3.86 0.27
N ILE A 59 -5.72 2.77 -0.49
CA ILE A 59 -6.86 1.86 -0.41
C ILE A 59 -6.92 1.16 0.96
N SER A 60 -5.77 0.75 1.49
CA SER A 60 -5.71 0.08 2.79
C SER A 60 -6.27 0.97 3.89
N GLY A 61 -5.87 2.25 3.91
CA GLY A 61 -6.41 3.25 4.83
C GLY A 61 -7.90 3.52 4.64
N LEU A 62 -8.36 3.62 3.39
CA LEU A 62 -9.76 3.86 3.05
C LEU A 62 -10.65 2.70 3.51
N VAL A 63 -10.38 1.47 3.05
CA VAL A 63 -11.21 0.30 3.37
C VAL A 63 -11.23 0.06 4.87
N PHE A 64 -10.08 0.17 5.52
CA PHE A 64 -9.96 -0.08 6.94
C PHE A 64 -10.80 0.89 7.76
N THR A 65 -10.62 2.19 7.55
CA THR A 65 -11.31 3.24 8.30
C THR A 65 -12.80 3.25 7.99
N TYR A 66 -13.22 2.98 6.74
CA TYR A 66 -14.63 2.95 6.36
C TYR A 66 -15.38 1.84 7.12
N LEU A 67 -14.72 0.68 7.23
CA LEU A 67 -15.21 -0.47 7.97
C LEU A 67 -15.22 -0.26 9.50
N LEU A 68 -14.40 0.65 10.01
CA LEU A 68 -14.33 1.05 11.41
C LEU A 68 -15.46 2.04 11.75
N LEU A 69 -15.65 3.08 10.94
CA LEU A 69 -16.75 4.03 11.06
C LEU A 69 -18.13 3.35 10.95
N ARG A 70 -18.28 2.41 10.01
CA ARG A 70 -19.53 1.64 9.88
C ARG A 70 -19.79 0.72 11.06
N ALA A 71 -18.74 0.22 11.73
CA ALA A 71 -18.91 -0.58 12.93
C ALA A 71 -19.30 0.29 14.14
N ASN A 72 -18.75 1.51 14.23
CA ASN A 72 -19.14 2.52 15.22
C ASN A 72 -20.63 2.86 15.14
N ALA A 73 -21.11 3.19 13.93
CA ALA A 73 -22.53 3.51 13.74
C ALA A 73 -23.49 2.36 14.06
N LYS A 74 -22.98 1.13 14.20
CA LYS A 74 -23.72 -0.06 14.64
C LYS A 74 -23.48 -0.42 16.12
N GLY A 75 -22.79 0.42 16.88
CA GLY A 75 -22.43 0.17 18.28
C GLY A 75 -21.43 -0.98 18.50
N ASN A 76 -20.69 -1.40 17.47
CA ASN A 76 -19.79 -2.57 17.51
C ASN A 76 -18.33 -2.19 17.19
N ASP A 77 -17.91 -0.97 17.57
CA ASP A 77 -16.56 -0.46 17.33
C ASP A 77 -15.50 -1.27 18.11
N LYS A 78 -15.73 -1.59 19.39
CA LYS A 78 -14.77 -2.33 20.24
C LYS A 78 -14.27 -3.62 19.58
N LYS A 79 -15.19 -4.43 19.05
CA LYS A 79 -14.86 -5.71 18.37
C LYS A 79 -14.08 -5.45 17.08
N ARG A 80 -14.38 -4.35 16.38
CA ARG A 80 -13.70 -3.96 15.15
C ARG A 80 -12.30 -3.38 15.40
N ILE A 81 -12.12 -2.57 16.44
CA ILE A 81 -10.81 -2.06 16.91
C ILE A 81 -9.88 -3.24 17.20
N LYS A 82 -10.32 -4.21 18.02
CA LYS A 82 -9.52 -5.41 18.33
C LYS A 82 -9.14 -6.18 17.08
N LYS A 83 -10.08 -6.37 16.14
CA LYS A 83 -9.81 -7.02 14.84
C LYS A 83 -8.82 -6.22 13.99
N GLY A 84 -8.83 -4.90 14.08
CA GLY A 84 -7.93 -4.02 13.36
C GLY A 84 -6.50 -4.08 13.88
N ILE A 85 -6.32 -3.94 15.19
CA ILE A 85 -5.02 -4.10 15.86
C ILE A 85 -4.44 -5.48 15.57
N PHE A 86 -5.24 -6.53 15.76
CA PHE A 86 -4.84 -7.89 15.46
C PHE A 86 -4.39 -8.05 14.00
N ARG A 87 -5.14 -7.47 13.05
CA ARG A 87 -4.76 -7.50 11.63
C ARG A 87 -3.43 -6.76 11.40
N GLY A 88 -3.21 -5.63 12.05
CA GLY A 88 -1.94 -4.89 11.97
C GLY A 88 -0.76 -5.74 12.41
N PHE A 89 -0.84 -6.35 13.59
CA PHE A 89 0.19 -7.28 14.09
C PHE A 89 0.38 -8.51 13.20
N LEU A 90 -0.71 -9.06 12.66
CA LEU A 90 -0.63 -10.18 11.73
C LEU A 90 0.17 -9.82 10.47
N LEU A 91 -0.04 -8.62 9.92
CA LEU A 91 0.70 -8.15 8.75
C LEU A 91 2.18 -7.91 9.06
N LEU A 92 2.50 -7.37 10.24
CA LEU A 92 3.88 -7.24 10.71
C LEU A 92 4.57 -8.61 10.77
N LEU A 93 3.93 -9.59 11.43
CA LEU A 93 4.46 -10.95 11.58
C LEU A 93 4.70 -11.61 10.23
N ILE A 94 3.71 -11.57 9.33
CA ILE A 94 3.85 -12.13 7.98
C ILE A 94 4.99 -11.41 7.23
N GLY A 95 5.09 -10.08 7.33
CA GLY A 95 6.11 -9.31 6.64
C GLY A 95 7.52 -9.71 7.06
N TYR A 96 7.79 -9.80 8.36
CA TYR A 96 9.07 -10.28 8.87
C TYR A 96 9.32 -11.76 8.51
N SER A 97 8.30 -12.60 8.62
CA SER A 97 8.41 -14.03 8.31
C SER A 97 8.82 -14.28 6.86
N LEU A 98 8.29 -13.52 5.89
CA LEU A 98 8.64 -13.69 4.47
C LEU A 98 10.10 -13.34 4.14
N ARG A 99 10.79 -12.60 5.01
CA ARG A 99 12.22 -12.27 4.85
C ARG A 99 13.14 -13.30 5.49
N VAL A 100 12.61 -14.27 6.24
CA VAL A 100 13.41 -15.32 6.87
C VAL A 100 13.86 -16.36 5.84
N ASN A 101 15.14 -16.70 5.86
CA ASN A 101 15.68 -17.88 5.18
C ASN A 101 15.86 -19.01 6.20
N LEU A 102 14.92 -19.97 6.20
CA LEU A 102 14.94 -21.07 7.17
C LEU A 102 16.12 -22.01 6.92
N VAL A 103 16.53 -22.20 5.67
CA VAL A 103 17.67 -23.06 5.31
C VAL A 103 18.96 -22.52 5.93
N SER A 104 19.20 -21.21 5.83
CA SER A 104 20.36 -20.57 6.48
C SER A 104 20.36 -20.71 8.00
N TRP A 105 19.17 -20.68 8.63
CA TRP A 105 19.08 -20.86 10.07
C TRP A 105 19.45 -22.28 10.52
N PHE A 106 19.12 -23.30 9.73
CA PHE A 106 19.58 -24.67 10.02
C PHE A 106 21.11 -24.82 9.95
N THR A 107 21.78 -23.94 9.19
CA THR A 107 23.25 -23.87 9.15
C THR A 107 23.86 -22.98 10.24
N GLY A 108 23.05 -22.41 11.14
CA GLY A 108 23.49 -21.52 12.21
C GLY A 108 23.73 -20.05 11.81
N TYR A 109 23.42 -19.68 10.55
CA TYR A 109 23.60 -18.32 10.06
C TYR A 109 22.30 -17.50 10.14
N PHE A 110 22.29 -16.49 11.00
CA PHE A 110 21.15 -15.60 11.21
C PHE A 110 21.40 -14.22 10.58
N SER A 111 21.02 -14.07 9.31
CA SER A 111 21.17 -12.79 8.61
C SER A 111 20.27 -11.70 9.22
N PRO A 112 20.77 -10.50 9.56
CA PRO A 112 19.94 -9.39 10.04
C PRO A 112 18.98 -8.86 8.95
N TYR A 113 19.11 -9.33 7.70
CA TYR A 113 18.25 -8.96 6.58
C TYR A 113 16.76 -9.27 6.82
N PHE A 114 16.43 -10.18 7.75
CA PHE A 114 15.03 -10.42 8.11
C PHE A 114 14.36 -9.19 8.73
N LEU A 115 15.12 -8.24 9.29
CA LEU A 115 14.63 -7.00 9.90
C LEU A 115 14.30 -5.90 8.89
N VAL A 116 14.65 -6.09 7.62
CA VAL A 116 14.41 -5.11 6.55
C VAL A 116 12.90 -4.94 6.32
N ILE A 117 12.45 -3.69 6.30
CA ILE A 117 11.04 -3.35 6.18
C ILE A 117 10.60 -3.34 4.72
N ASP A 118 9.47 -4.03 4.47
CA ASP A 118 8.75 -3.98 3.21
C ASP A 118 7.33 -3.42 3.42
N VAL A 119 6.55 -3.36 2.35
CA VAL A 119 5.22 -2.75 2.31
C VAL A 119 4.27 -3.38 3.33
N LEU A 120 4.38 -4.68 3.63
CA LEU A 120 3.43 -5.36 4.52
C LEU A 120 3.56 -4.90 5.98
N GLN A 121 4.80 -4.72 6.46
CA GLN A 121 5.08 -4.20 7.79
C GLN A 121 4.62 -2.74 7.90
N CYS A 122 4.93 -1.91 6.90
CA CYS A 122 4.49 -0.52 6.88
C CYS A 122 2.96 -0.39 6.85
N ILE A 123 2.24 -1.23 6.08
CA ILE A 123 0.78 -1.27 6.11
C ILE A 123 0.30 -1.72 7.49
N GLY A 124 0.90 -2.78 8.06
CA GLY A 124 0.55 -3.29 9.38
C GLY A 124 0.62 -2.21 10.48
N LEU A 125 1.74 -1.49 10.52
CA LEU A 125 1.95 -0.36 11.44
C LEU A 125 0.99 0.80 11.15
N SER A 126 0.76 1.14 9.88
CA SER A 126 -0.19 2.18 9.48
C SER A 126 -1.61 1.88 9.96
N LEU A 127 -2.05 0.61 9.90
CA LEU A 127 -3.36 0.22 10.42
C LEU A 127 -3.46 0.40 11.94
N ILE A 128 -2.40 0.09 12.68
CA ILE A 128 -2.35 0.28 14.14
C ILE A 128 -2.46 1.78 14.47
N LEU A 129 -1.66 2.62 13.80
CA LEU A 129 -1.71 4.08 13.96
C LEU A 129 -3.11 4.64 13.65
N LEU A 130 -3.76 4.17 12.57
CA LEU A 130 -5.13 4.57 12.24
C LEU A 130 -6.14 4.15 13.33
N VAL A 131 -5.97 2.99 13.97
CA VAL A 131 -6.82 2.60 15.11
C VAL A 131 -6.60 3.53 16.29
N CYS A 132 -5.36 3.88 16.61
CA CYS A 132 -5.04 4.80 17.69
C CYS A 132 -5.69 6.18 17.44
N LEU A 133 -5.47 6.76 16.27
CA LEU A 133 -6.09 8.04 15.87
C LEU A 133 -7.61 7.97 15.92
N TYR A 134 -8.21 6.91 15.37
CA TYR A 134 -9.65 6.73 15.45
C TYR A 134 -10.12 6.64 16.90
N SER A 135 -9.43 5.92 17.77
CA SER A 135 -9.85 5.73 19.17
C SER A 135 -9.87 7.06 19.95
N ILE A 136 -8.94 7.98 19.62
CA ILE A 136 -8.88 9.33 20.17
C ILE A 136 -10.04 10.19 19.66
N PHE A 137 -10.31 10.18 18.35
CA PHE A 137 -11.24 11.11 17.70
C PHE A 137 -12.61 10.51 17.34
N LYS A 138 -12.94 9.28 17.77
CA LYS A 138 -14.16 8.55 17.36
C LYS A 138 -15.47 9.30 17.63
N ASN A 139 -15.50 10.15 18.65
CA ASN A 139 -16.68 10.93 19.02
C ASN A 139 -16.85 12.18 18.13
N HIS A 140 -15.79 12.61 17.45
CA HIS A 140 -15.76 13.83 16.64
C HIS A 140 -15.31 13.51 15.20
N SER A 141 -16.23 12.94 14.41
CA SER A 141 -15.93 12.50 13.03
C SER A 141 -15.39 13.61 12.11
N TYR A 142 -15.77 14.88 12.33
CA TYR A 142 -15.22 16.02 11.57
C TYR A 142 -13.77 16.31 11.94
N ILE A 143 -13.46 16.39 13.23
CA ILE A 143 -12.09 16.58 13.73
C ILE A 143 -11.21 15.43 13.26
N PHE A 144 -11.69 14.19 13.33
CA PHE A 144 -10.97 13.03 12.81
C PHE A 144 -10.61 13.17 11.32
N SER A 145 -11.53 13.68 10.50
CA SER A 145 -11.30 13.93 9.07
C SER A 145 -10.20 14.98 8.84
N ILE A 146 -10.28 16.10 9.56
CA ILE A 146 -9.29 17.20 9.48
C ILE A 146 -7.91 16.70 9.92
N VAL A 147 -7.82 16.00 11.05
CA VAL A 147 -6.57 15.44 11.58
C VAL A 147 -5.92 14.49 10.56
N LEU A 148 -6.69 13.59 9.94
CA LEU A 148 -6.18 12.68 8.92
C LEU A 148 -5.64 13.41 7.69
N PHE A 149 -6.33 14.44 7.23
CA PHE A 149 -5.88 15.27 6.11
C PHE A 149 -4.59 16.02 6.46
N CYS A 150 -4.56 16.69 7.62
CA CYS A 150 -3.38 17.42 8.09
C CYS A 150 -2.18 16.51 8.28
N ILE A 151 -2.35 15.32 8.86
CA ILE A 151 -1.29 14.31 8.98
C ILE A 151 -0.80 13.87 7.60
N GLY A 152 -1.70 13.61 6.65
CA GLY A 152 -1.34 13.26 5.28
C GLY A 152 -0.45 14.33 4.62
N CYS A 153 -0.87 15.59 4.70
CA CYS A 153 -0.09 16.73 4.22
C CYS A 153 1.25 16.88 4.96
N ALA A 154 1.25 16.78 6.29
CA ALA A 154 2.45 16.91 7.10
C ALA A 154 3.47 15.83 6.76
N CYS A 155 3.04 14.56 6.58
CA CYS A 155 3.92 13.48 6.15
C CYS A 155 4.58 13.79 4.80
N PHE A 156 3.86 14.40 3.85
CA PHE A 156 4.39 14.69 2.52
C PHE A 156 5.32 15.91 2.52
N LEU A 157 4.90 17.00 3.18
CA LEU A 157 5.69 18.24 3.27
C LEU A 157 7.00 18.04 4.04
N SER A 158 7.01 17.14 5.03
CA SER A 158 8.20 16.83 5.81
C SER A 158 9.14 15.80 5.16
N GLU A 159 8.83 15.28 3.97
CA GLU A 159 9.69 14.28 3.30
C GLU A 159 11.16 14.68 3.16
N PRO A 160 11.50 15.93 2.81
CA PRO A 160 12.90 16.36 2.74
C PRO A 160 13.66 16.27 4.07
N LEU A 161 12.97 16.19 5.22
CA LEU A 161 13.60 16.08 6.53
C LEU A 161 14.08 14.67 6.85
N TYR A 162 13.48 13.64 6.23
CA TYR A 162 13.79 12.25 6.55
C TYR A 162 14.27 11.42 5.36
N ARG A 163 14.36 11.98 4.15
CA ARG A 163 14.84 11.29 2.94
C ARG A 163 16.22 10.65 3.15
N ASP A 164 17.14 11.44 3.69
CA ASP A 164 18.54 11.09 3.89
C ASP A 164 18.89 10.91 5.38
N LEU A 165 17.87 10.61 6.21
CA LEU A 165 18.05 10.45 7.65
C LEU A 165 18.91 9.22 7.93
N VAL A 166 20.03 9.45 8.61
CA VAL A 166 20.91 8.40 9.15
C VAL A 166 20.72 8.38 10.67
N ILE A 167 20.57 7.19 11.24
CA ILE A 167 20.37 7.01 12.68
C ILE A 167 21.29 5.89 13.14
N ASP A 168 22.39 6.25 13.81
CA ASP A 168 23.44 5.31 14.18
C ASP A 168 23.18 4.65 15.55
N ASP A 169 22.55 5.35 16.50
CA ASP A 169 22.39 4.90 17.89
C ASP A 169 21.01 4.28 18.21
N VAL A 170 20.27 3.83 17.19
CA VAL A 170 18.94 3.22 17.37
C VAL A 170 18.98 1.74 16.99
N PRO A 171 18.40 0.83 17.79
CA PRO A 171 18.36 -0.59 17.45
C PRO A 171 17.80 -0.80 16.04
N LEU A 172 18.44 -1.69 15.28
CA LEU A 172 18.16 -1.92 13.86
C LEU A 172 16.67 -2.14 13.56
N PHE A 173 15.96 -2.81 14.47
CA PHE A 173 14.52 -3.03 14.38
C PHE A 173 13.73 -1.72 14.23
N PHE A 174 14.05 -0.68 15.01
CA PHE A 174 13.39 0.63 14.94
C PHE A 174 13.97 1.50 13.83
N ALA A 175 15.29 1.49 13.65
CA ALA A 175 15.97 2.26 12.60
C ALA A 175 15.40 1.94 11.22
N ASN A 176 15.12 0.66 10.94
CA ASN A 176 14.58 0.21 9.65
C ASN A 176 13.17 0.74 9.32
N TYR A 177 12.41 1.29 10.28
CA TYR A 177 11.15 1.98 10.00
C TYR A 177 11.33 3.46 9.64
N MET A 178 12.50 4.04 9.94
CA MET A 178 12.75 5.47 9.81
C MET A 178 13.78 5.80 8.72
N THR A 179 14.74 4.91 8.48
CA THR A 179 15.79 5.09 7.48
C THR A 179 15.82 3.94 6.46
N LYS A 180 16.30 4.25 5.25
CA LYS A 180 16.53 3.29 4.17
C LYS A 180 17.98 2.80 4.09
N VAL A 181 18.90 3.41 4.85
CA VAL A 181 20.35 3.10 4.80
C VAL A 181 20.63 1.62 5.02
N ASN A 182 19.85 0.97 5.88
CA ASN A 182 20.00 -0.44 6.24
C ASN A 182 19.33 -1.42 5.24
N GLY A 183 18.89 -0.94 4.07
CA GLY A 183 18.26 -1.76 3.02
C GLY A 183 16.74 -1.82 3.05
N SER A 184 16.07 -1.13 3.97
CA SER A 184 14.60 -0.98 3.99
C SER A 184 14.10 -0.32 2.71
N ILE A 185 13.16 -0.98 2.04
CA ILE A 185 12.51 -0.45 0.83
C ILE A 185 11.46 0.60 1.23
N PHE A 186 10.76 0.34 2.33
CA PHE A 186 9.71 1.19 2.86
C PHE A 186 10.02 1.62 4.30
N THR A 187 9.64 2.86 4.62
CA THR A 187 9.68 3.47 5.96
C THR A 187 8.25 3.84 6.37
N ILE A 188 8.00 4.20 7.63
CA ILE A 188 6.64 4.63 8.03
C ILE A 188 6.30 6.01 7.47
N LEU A 189 7.27 6.93 7.44
CA LEU A 189 7.19 8.21 6.73
C LEU A 189 7.96 8.10 5.41
N PRO A 190 7.37 8.44 4.25
CA PRO A 190 6.11 9.17 4.05
C PRO A 190 4.86 8.30 3.99
N TRP A 191 5.03 6.98 3.92
CA TRP A 191 4.01 6.06 3.41
C TRP A 191 2.70 6.06 4.21
N PHE A 192 2.78 6.34 5.51
CA PHE A 192 1.61 6.57 6.36
C PHE A 192 0.72 7.70 5.85
N GLY A 193 1.28 8.74 5.22
CA GLY A 193 0.53 9.84 4.64
C GLY A 193 -0.50 9.38 3.61
N TYR A 194 -0.15 8.44 2.73
CA TYR A 194 -1.10 7.84 1.79
C TYR A 194 -2.24 7.10 2.49
N SER A 195 -1.93 6.35 3.56
CA SER A 195 -2.94 5.68 4.38
C SER A 195 -3.83 6.67 5.15
N ALA A 196 -3.28 7.78 5.62
CA ALA A 196 -4.02 8.85 6.27
C ALA A 196 -5.00 9.54 5.29
N PHE A 197 -4.56 9.87 4.08
CA PHE A 197 -5.43 10.37 3.02
C PHE A 197 -6.51 9.36 2.62
N GLY A 198 -6.16 8.08 2.53
CA GLY A 198 -7.13 7.00 2.35
C GLY A 198 -8.22 6.99 3.42
N ALA A 199 -7.80 7.05 4.69
CA ALA A 199 -8.69 7.13 5.83
C ALA A 199 -9.57 8.40 5.79
N PHE A 200 -9.01 9.54 5.38
CA PHE A 200 -9.75 10.79 5.16
C PHE A 200 -10.85 10.59 4.10
N PHE A 201 -10.54 10.03 2.93
CA PHE A 201 -11.57 9.74 1.92
C PHE A 201 -12.67 8.84 2.48
N SER A 202 -12.32 7.85 3.30
CA SER A 202 -13.29 7.01 3.98
C SER A 202 -14.29 7.81 4.83
N THR A 203 -13.85 8.86 5.53
CA THR A 203 -14.76 9.74 6.30
C THR A 203 -15.75 10.45 5.37
N VAL A 204 -15.30 10.90 4.19
CA VAL A 204 -16.13 11.57 3.18
C VAL A 204 -17.17 10.59 2.61
N PHE A 205 -16.74 9.39 2.19
CA PHE A 205 -17.64 8.34 1.71
C PHE A 205 -18.66 7.94 2.79
N PHE A 206 -18.21 7.71 4.02
CA PHE A 206 -19.09 7.31 5.11
C PHE A 206 -20.19 8.34 5.37
N ARG A 207 -19.84 9.64 5.34
CA ARG A 207 -20.77 10.72 5.64
C ARG A 207 -21.72 11.04 4.49
N HIS A 208 -21.27 10.97 3.25
CA HIS A 208 -22.01 11.54 2.11
C HIS A 208 -22.50 10.51 1.09
N ALA A 209 -22.15 9.23 1.21
CA ALA A 209 -22.54 8.20 0.22
C ALA A 209 -24.06 8.01 0.04
N HIS A 210 -24.88 8.48 0.99
CA HIS A 210 -26.34 8.43 0.89
C HIS A 210 -26.95 9.59 0.09
N ARG A 211 -26.18 10.65 -0.22
CA ARG A 211 -26.69 11.83 -0.92
C ARG A 211 -26.89 11.57 -2.41
N ASN A 212 -27.94 12.15 -2.98
CA ASN A 212 -28.16 12.15 -4.42
C ASN A 212 -26.98 12.81 -5.14
N ARG A 213 -26.60 12.26 -6.31
CA ARG A 213 -25.45 12.70 -7.12
C ARG A 213 -24.06 12.61 -6.46
N PHE A 214 -23.94 12.06 -5.23
CA PHE A 214 -22.64 11.92 -4.55
C PHE A 214 -21.56 11.26 -5.43
N LYS A 215 -21.94 10.21 -6.16
CA LYS A 215 -21.04 9.52 -7.08
C LYS A 215 -20.48 10.44 -8.17
N GLN A 216 -21.33 11.23 -8.83
CA GLN A 216 -20.92 12.13 -9.91
C GLN A 216 -19.97 13.22 -9.39
N PHE A 217 -20.32 13.84 -8.26
CA PHE A 217 -19.46 14.84 -7.62
C PHE A 217 -18.13 14.25 -7.18
N THR A 218 -18.12 13.06 -6.57
CA THR A 218 -16.88 12.41 -6.13
C THR A 218 -15.95 12.08 -7.30
N ILE A 219 -16.50 11.59 -8.41
CA ILE A 219 -15.72 11.33 -9.63
C ILE A 219 -15.11 12.63 -10.16
N ALA A 220 -15.91 13.70 -10.27
CA ALA A 220 -15.43 15.00 -10.72
C ALA A 220 -14.33 15.54 -9.79
N THR A 221 -14.53 15.50 -8.47
CA THR A 221 -13.54 15.91 -7.48
C THR A 221 -12.25 15.09 -7.60
N PHE A 222 -12.33 13.77 -7.79
CA PHE A 222 -11.14 12.93 -7.96
C PHE A 222 -10.34 13.28 -9.23
N PHE A 223 -11.00 13.55 -10.35
CA PHE A 223 -10.30 13.99 -11.55
C PHE A 223 -9.72 15.39 -11.39
N VAL A 224 -10.51 16.37 -10.92
CA VAL A 224 -10.05 17.76 -10.75
C VAL A 224 -8.90 17.84 -9.75
N ALA A 225 -9.07 17.30 -8.54
CA ALA A 225 -8.01 17.30 -7.54
C ALA A 225 -6.81 16.46 -8.00
N GLY A 226 -7.04 15.34 -8.69
CA GLY A 226 -5.99 14.51 -9.25
C GLY A 226 -5.11 15.25 -10.26
N PHE A 227 -5.72 15.92 -11.24
CA PHE A 227 -5.00 16.71 -12.23
C PHE A 227 -4.33 17.95 -11.62
N LEU A 228 -4.97 18.63 -10.67
CA LEU A 228 -4.34 19.73 -9.94
C LEU A 228 -3.08 19.26 -9.20
N LEU A 229 -3.13 18.10 -8.54
CA LEU A 229 -1.96 17.53 -7.87
C LEU A 229 -0.87 17.09 -8.85
N ILE A 230 -1.22 16.53 -10.00
CA ILE A 230 -0.22 16.08 -10.99
C ILE A 230 0.49 17.27 -11.64
N PHE A 231 -0.26 18.28 -12.08
CA PHE A 231 0.28 19.34 -12.94
C PHE A 231 0.64 20.63 -12.20
N TYR A 232 -0.01 20.95 -11.08
CA TYR A 232 0.12 22.27 -10.44
C TYR A 232 0.63 22.21 -8.99
N SER A 233 0.80 21.03 -8.38
CA SER A 233 1.23 20.97 -6.98
C SER A 233 2.66 21.49 -6.76
N THR A 234 3.56 21.27 -7.73
CA THR A 234 4.94 21.79 -7.66
C THR A 234 4.97 23.31 -7.72
N ASP A 235 4.28 23.91 -8.69
CA ASP A 235 4.18 25.37 -8.82
C ASP A 235 3.53 26.01 -7.59
N PHE A 236 2.52 25.36 -7.03
CA PHE A 236 1.86 25.80 -5.82
C PHE A 236 2.81 25.79 -4.61
N LEU A 237 3.64 24.76 -4.45
CA LEU A 237 4.65 24.70 -3.38
C LEU A 237 5.73 25.77 -3.55
N PHE A 238 6.21 26.00 -4.78
CA PHE A 238 7.15 27.11 -5.06
C PHE A 238 6.52 28.48 -4.79
N TYR A 239 5.26 28.69 -5.17
CA TYR A 239 4.53 29.89 -4.83
C TYR A 239 4.45 30.09 -3.30
N LEU A 240 4.09 29.03 -2.56
CA LEU A 240 3.99 29.10 -1.10
C LEU A 240 5.35 29.37 -0.45
N HIS A 241 6.44 28.81 -0.99
CA HIS A 241 7.80 29.14 -0.58
C HIS A 241 8.10 30.64 -0.80
N ARG A 242 7.81 31.18 -1.99
CA ARG A 242 8.05 32.61 -2.30
C ARG A 242 7.31 33.55 -1.35
N VAL A 243 6.10 33.19 -0.93
CA VAL A 243 5.27 34.02 -0.03
C VAL A 243 5.68 33.86 1.44
N THR A 244 6.03 32.66 1.88
CA THR A 244 6.29 32.37 3.31
C THR A 244 7.77 32.41 3.69
N GLY A 245 8.69 32.25 2.73
CA GLY A 245 10.12 32.12 2.96
C GLY A 245 10.57 30.78 3.55
N TYR A 246 9.67 29.80 3.76
CA TYR A 246 10.05 28.52 4.36
C TYR A 246 10.78 27.60 3.37
N GLU A 247 12.03 27.28 3.69
CA GLU A 247 12.91 26.45 2.84
C GLU A 247 12.39 25.02 2.63
N LEU A 248 11.69 24.45 3.62
CA LEU A 248 11.12 23.11 3.52
C LEU A 248 10.15 22.99 2.32
N LEU A 249 9.42 24.07 2.00
CA LEU A 249 8.51 24.09 0.86
C LEU A 249 9.25 24.05 -0.48
N TYR A 250 10.39 24.73 -0.59
CA TYR A 250 11.25 24.66 -1.77
C TYR A 250 11.78 23.24 -1.98
N ARG A 251 12.36 22.64 -0.92
CA ARG A 251 12.90 21.27 -0.98
C ARG A 251 11.81 20.22 -1.29
N CYS A 252 10.58 20.45 -0.82
CA CYS A 252 9.44 19.61 -1.14
C CYS A 252 9.01 19.79 -2.61
N ALA A 253 8.99 21.02 -3.13
CA ALA A 253 8.67 21.33 -4.52
C ALA A 253 9.69 20.70 -5.50
N ASP A 254 10.98 20.85 -5.21
CA ASP A 254 12.10 20.35 -6.03
C ASP A 254 12.03 18.83 -6.26
N PHE A 255 11.51 18.08 -5.29
CA PHE A 255 11.32 16.63 -5.39
C PHE A 255 9.89 16.20 -5.01
N ASN A 256 8.91 16.81 -5.66
CA ASN A 256 7.49 16.66 -5.35
C ASN A 256 6.85 15.35 -5.88
N TYR A 257 7.48 14.21 -5.64
CA TYR A 257 6.91 12.94 -6.13
C TYR A 257 5.66 12.53 -5.35
N LEU A 258 5.54 12.88 -4.06
CA LEU A 258 4.44 12.40 -3.21
C LEU A 258 3.08 12.99 -3.59
N PHE A 259 2.98 14.31 -3.80
CA PHE A 259 1.72 14.91 -4.22
C PHE A 259 1.36 14.51 -5.65
N ILE A 260 2.33 14.45 -6.57
CA ILE A 260 2.10 13.97 -7.95
C ILE A 260 1.58 12.53 -7.94
N ARG A 261 2.19 11.63 -7.17
CA ARG A 261 1.74 10.23 -7.06
C ARG A 261 0.38 10.12 -6.39
N MET A 262 0.06 10.95 -5.38
CA MET A 262 -1.31 11.04 -4.86
C MET A 262 -2.30 11.49 -5.93
N GLY A 263 -1.94 12.46 -6.76
CA GLY A 263 -2.77 12.87 -7.89
C GLY A 263 -3.07 11.72 -8.85
N ASN A 264 -2.08 10.87 -9.15
CA ASN A 264 -2.29 9.64 -9.91
C ASN A 264 -3.25 8.67 -9.22
N VAL A 265 -3.15 8.50 -7.89
CA VAL A 265 -4.11 7.68 -7.12
C VAL A 265 -5.54 8.22 -7.28
N LEU A 266 -5.73 9.54 -7.21
CA LEU A 266 -7.05 10.14 -7.38
C LEU A 266 -7.60 9.95 -8.80
N VAL A 267 -6.78 10.15 -9.83
CA VAL A 267 -7.18 9.87 -11.22
C VAL A 267 -7.59 8.40 -11.39
N LEU A 268 -6.82 7.47 -10.83
CA LEU A 268 -7.18 6.04 -10.83
C LEU A 268 -8.50 5.79 -10.09
N PHE A 269 -8.71 6.40 -8.92
CA PHE A 269 -9.98 6.28 -8.19
C PHE A 269 -11.15 6.83 -9.01
N GLY A 270 -10.99 7.98 -9.66
CA GLY A 270 -11.99 8.55 -10.57
C GLY A 270 -12.32 7.62 -11.74
N LEU A 271 -11.30 7.06 -12.40
CA LEU A 271 -11.43 6.13 -13.51
C LEU A 271 -12.19 4.86 -13.09
N PHE A 272 -11.72 4.18 -12.04
CA PHE A 272 -12.35 2.93 -11.58
C PHE A 272 -13.75 3.16 -11.00
N TYR A 273 -14.01 4.31 -10.38
CA TYR A 273 -15.34 4.62 -9.86
C TYR A 273 -16.34 4.95 -10.99
N THR A 274 -15.87 5.56 -12.07
CA THR A 274 -16.63 5.76 -13.31
C THR A 274 -16.99 4.42 -13.94
N LEU A 275 -16.00 3.52 -14.09
CA LEU A 275 -16.16 2.21 -14.71
C LEU A 275 -16.81 1.15 -13.80
N GLU A 276 -17.18 1.50 -12.57
CA GLU A 276 -17.68 0.57 -11.55
C GLU A 276 -18.82 -0.34 -12.07
N ARG A 277 -19.67 0.14 -12.98
CA ARG A 277 -20.76 -0.67 -13.56
C ARG A 277 -20.23 -1.89 -14.33
N TYR A 278 -19.12 -1.74 -15.04
CA TYR A 278 -18.49 -2.78 -15.85
C TYR A 278 -17.57 -3.70 -15.03
N LEU A 279 -17.11 -3.22 -13.88
CA LEU A 279 -16.13 -3.90 -13.03
C LEU A 279 -16.75 -4.82 -11.96
N LYS A 280 -18.06 -5.05 -12.01
CA LYS A 280 -18.78 -5.97 -11.11
C LYS A 280 -18.52 -7.46 -11.40
N GLN A 281 -17.58 -7.77 -12.29
CA GLN A 281 -17.22 -9.13 -12.64
C GLN A 281 -16.66 -9.88 -11.41
N SER A 282 -17.05 -11.15 -11.28
CA SER A 282 -16.70 -12.00 -10.13
C SER A 282 -15.18 -12.20 -9.99
N ILE A 283 -14.46 -12.28 -11.11
CA ILE A 283 -13.00 -12.52 -11.14
C ILE A 283 -12.26 -11.32 -10.52
N ILE A 284 -12.56 -10.10 -10.93
CA ILE A 284 -11.91 -8.88 -10.43
C ILE A 284 -12.10 -8.76 -8.92
N SER A 285 -13.33 -8.99 -8.44
CA SER A 285 -13.62 -9.02 -7.00
C SER A 285 -12.83 -10.11 -6.27
N ARG A 286 -12.70 -11.30 -6.87
CA ARG A 286 -11.98 -12.44 -6.27
C ARG A 286 -10.47 -12.16 -6.16
N ILE A 287 -9.86 -11.50 -7.16
CA ILE A 287 -8.47 -11.03 -7.11
C ILE A 287 -8.31 -10.03 -5.96
N GLY A 288 -9.17 -9.01 -5.92
CA GLY A 288 -9.14 -7.96 -4.89
C GLY A 288 -9.32 -8.49 -3.46
N GLU A 289 -10.05 -9.58 -3.26
CA GLU A 289 -10.19 -10.23 -1.94
C GLU A 289 -8.95 -11.03 -1.52
N LYS A 290 -8.17 -11.53 -2.48
CA LYS A 290 -7.05 -12.45 -2.28
C LYS A 290 -5.67 -11.79 -2.35
N THR A 291 -5.59 -10.46 -2.31
CA THR A 291 -4.33 -9.71 -2.44
C THR A 291 -3.24 -10.14 -1.47
N LEU A 292 -3.57 -10.45 -0.20
CA LEU A 292 -2.58 -10.91 0.78
C LEU A 292 -1.99 -12.29 0.41
N SER A 293 -2.81 -13.21 -0.08
CA SER A 293 -2.36 -14.53 -0.51
C SER A 293 -1.45 -14.43 -1.73
N MET A 294 -1.85 -13.62 -2.73
CA MET A 294 -1.00 -13.32 -3.90
C MET A 294 0.32 -12.67 -3.50
N TYR A 295 0.28 -11.75 -2.52
CA TYR A 295 1.49 -11.14 -1.96
C TYR A 295 2.42 -12.18 -1.34
N VAL A 296 1.92 -13.11 -0.53
CA VAL A 296 2.77 -14.16 0.07
C VAL A 296 3.35 -15.09 -1.01
N ILE A 297 2.52 -15.54 -1.94
CA ILE A 297 2.92 -16.50 -2.98
C ILE A 297 3.98 -15.92 -3.91
N HIS A 298 3.84 -14.65 -4.31
CA HIS A 298 4.83 -14.03 -5.19
C HIS A 298 6.20 -13.90 -4.52
N PHE A 299 6.25 -13.64 -3.22
CA PHE A 299 7.51 -13.60 -2.46
C PHE A 299 8.21 -14.96 -2.47
N ILE A 300 7.46 -16.03 -2.26
CA ILE A 300 7.98 -17.40 -2.30
C ILE A 300 8.50 -17.74 -3.71
N ILE A 301 7.71 -17.49 -4.76
CA ILE A 301 8.08 -17.89 -6.13
C ILE A 301 9.21 -17.01 -6.70
N LEU A 302 9.09 -15.68 -6.58
CA LEU A 302 10.04 -14.75 -7.19
C LEU A 302 11.32 -14.64 -6.38
N TYR A 303 11.23 -14.40 -5.08
CA TYR A 303 12.39 -14.13 -4.23
C TYR A 303 12.91 -15.36 -3.48
N GLY A 304 12.17 -16.46 -3.47
CA GLY A 304 12.60 -17.68 -2.76
C GLY A 304 12.45 -17.57 -1.25
N SER A 305 11.48 -16.80 -0.74
CA SER A 305 11.23 -16.72 0.71
C SER A 305 11.20 -18.11 1.35
N PHE A 306 11.79 -18.24 2.55
CA PHE A 306 12.01 -19.46 3.32
C PHE A 306 13.13 -20.40 2.83
N THR A 307 13.31 -20.59 1.52
CA THR A 307 14.25 -21.57 0.97
C THR A 307 15.52 -20.97 0.37
N GLY A 308 15.48 -19.71 -0.05
CA GLY A 308 16.51 -19.04 -0.84
C GLY A 308 16.43 -19.32 -2.35
N TYR A 309 15.61 -20.27 -2.79
CA TYR A 309 15.52 -20.71 -4.18
C TYR A 309 14.25 -20.16 -4.84
N GLY A 310 14.33 -18.94 -5.38
CA GLY A 310 13.28 -18.31 -6.19
C GLY A 310 13.74 -18.04 -7.62
N LEU A 311 12.83 -17.55 -8.48
CA LEU A 311 13.18 -17.17 -9.86
C LEU A 311 14.32 -16.14 -9.92
N LYS A 312 14.39 -15.24 -8.92
CA LYS A 312 15.51 -14.32 -8.77
C LYS A 312 16.85 -15.05 -8.70
N HIS A 313 16.95 -16.19 -8.01
CA HIS A 313 18.23 -16.90 -7.90
C HIS A 313 18.76 -17.37 -9.27
N PHE A 314 17.87 -17.78 -10.17
CA PHE A 314 18.22 -18.36 -11.47
C PHE A 314 18.29 -17.32 -12.61
N PHE A 315 17.45 -16.30 -12.57
CA PHE A 315 17.24 -15.35 -13.68
C PHE A 315 17.44 -13.88 -13.28
N ASN A 316 18.20 -13.61 -12.21
CA ASN A 316 18.44 -12.23 -11.78
C ASN A 316 19.05 -11.43 -12.93
N GLN A 317 18.37 -10.36 -13.35
CA GLN A 317 18.92 -9.40 -14.31
C GLN A 317 19.44 -10.02 -15.62
N SER A 318 18.82 -11.10 -16.11
CA SER A 318 19.33 -11.85 -17.28
C SER A 318 18.34 -11.96 -18.44
N LEU A 319 17.08 -11.57 -18.26
CA LEU A 319 16.04 -11.74 -19.29
C LEU A 319 15.98 -10.56 -20.25
N ASN A 320 15.71 -10.87 -21.52
CA ASN A 320 15.43 -9.86 -22.55
C ASN A 320 13.97 -9.35 -22.46
N PRO A 321 13.59 -8.29 -23.21
CA PRO A 321 12.26 -7.71 -23.12
C PRO A 321 11.10 -8.65 -23.46
N LEU A 322 11.25 -9.54 -24.44
CA LEU A 322 10.19 -10.47 -24.81
C LEU A 322 10.01 -11.56 -23.75
N GLU A 323 11.12 -12.12 -23.28
CA GLU A 323 11.15 -13.12 -22.20
C GLU A 323 10.52 -12.58 -20.92
N VAL A 324 10.87 -11.34 -20.53
CA VAL A 324 10.36 -10.77 -19.29
C VAL A 324 8.87 -10.45 -19.37
N ILE A 325 8.35 -10.02 -20.53
CA ILE A 325 6.93 -9.72 -20.71
C ILE A 325 6.10 -10.99 -20.67
N LEU A 326 6.50 -12.02 -21.44
CA LEU A 326 5.82 -13.32 -21.44
C LEU A 326 5.95 -14.00 -20.07
N GLY A 327 7.13 -13.94 -19.46
CA GLY A 327 7.39 -14.43 -18.12
C GLY A 327 6.53 -13.74 -17.06
N ALA A 328 6.37 -12.42 -17.13
CA ALA A 328 5.52 -11.67 -16.21
C ALA A 328 4.04 -12.05 -16.35
N ALA A 329 3.54 -12.23 -17.58
CA ALA A 329 2.18 -12.68 -17.81
C ALA A 329 1.94 -14.08 -17.24
N LEU A 330 2.84 -15.02 -17.52
CA LEU A 330 2.78 -16.38 -16.97
C LEU A 330 2.85 -16.37 -15.43
N PHE A 331 3.78 -15.60 -14.88
CA PHE A 331 3.95 -15.44 -13.43
C PHE A 331 2.67 -14.94 -12.75
N VAL A 332 2.05 -13.89 -13.31
CA VAL A 332 0.79 -13.34 -12.79
C VAL A 332 -0.33 -14.39 -12.84
N ILE A 333 -0.45 -15.15 -13.94
CA ILE A 333 -1.44 -16.21 -14.08
C ILE A 333 -1.21 -17.30 -13.03
N VAL A 334 0.03 -17.79 -12.89
CA VAL A 334 0.38 -18.84 -11.91
C VAL A 334 0.08 -18.39 -10.49
N VAL A 335 0.51 -17.19 -10.09
CA VAL A 335 0.23 -16.63 -8.76
C VAL A 335 -1.28 -16.51 -8.53
N CYS A 336 -2.05 -16.08 -9.53
CA CYS A 336 -3.51 -15.99 -9.43
C CYS A 336 -4.16 -17.36 -9.25
N LEU A 337 -3.77 -18.36 -10.05
CA LEU A 337 -4.29 -19.72 -9.97
C LEU A 337 -3.99 -20.34 -8.60
N ILE A 338 -2.74 -20.31 -8.12
CA ILE A 338 -2.38 -20.83 -6.80
C ILE A 338 -3.18 -20.11 -5.70
N SER A 339 -3.33 -18.79 -5.81
CA SER A 339 -4.12 -18.00 -4.87
C SER A 339 -5.63 -18.30 -4.90
N PHE A 340 -6.16 -18.85 -5.99
CA PHE A 340 -7.57 -19.20 -6.11
C PHE A 340 -7.89 -20.61 -5.62
N TYR A 341 -7.01 -21.57 -5.91
CA TYR A 341 -7.24 -22.99 -5.66
C TYR A 341 -6.56 -23.50 -4.37
N TYR A 342 -5.32 -23.08 -4.11
CA TYR A 342 -4.52 -23.62 -3.01
C TYR A 342 -4.59 -22.78 -1.73
N ALA A 343 -4.83 -21.47 -1.88
CA ALA A 343 -4.91 -20.54 -0.75
C ALA A 343 -6.27 -20.59 -0.02
N ARG A 344 -6.52 -21.71 0.69
CA ARG A 344 -7.25 -21.67 1.98
C ARG A 344 -6.39 -21.05 3.11
N THR A 345 -5.22 -20.47 2.78
CA THR A 345 -4.30 -19.81 3.74
C THR A 345 -4.99 -18.77 4.60
N ASN A 346 -5.97 -18.03 4.07
CA ASN A 346 -6.80 -17.16 4.90
C ASN A 346 -7.44 -17.95 6.06
N HIS A 347 -8.04 -19.10 5.82
CA HIS A 347 -8.67 -19.91 6.87
C HIS A 347 -7.66 -20.47 7.89
N PHE A 348 -6.49 -20.94 7.44
CA PHE A 348 -5.44 -21.45 8.33
C PHE A 348 -4.85 -20.34 9.21
N VAL A 349 -4.45 -19.22 8.61
CA VAL A 349 -3.92 -18.04 9.31
C VAL A 349 -4.99 -17.43 10.23
N TYR A 350 -6.25 -17.32 9.77
CA TYR A 350 -7.35 -16.84 10.60
C TYR A 350 -7.73 -17.83 11.71
N ASN A 351 -7.53 -19.13 11.55
CA ASN A 351 -7.74 -20.12 12.63
C ASN A 351 -6.62 -20.09 13.67
N LEU A 352 -5.35 -19.98 13.23
CA LEU A 352 -4.21 -19.82 14.12
C LEU A 352 -4.34 -18.53 14.94
N ALA A 353 -4.73 -17.44 14.26
CA ALA A 353 -5.12 -16.18 14.85
C ALA A 353 -6.27 -16.30 15.88
N ARG A 354 -7.32 -17.07 15.54
CA ARG A 354 -8.47 -17.27 16.42
C ARG A 354 -8.10 -18.09 17.66
N ARG A 355 -7.20 -19.06 17.53
CA ARG A 355 -6.59 -19.82 18.64
C ARG A 355 -5.71 -18.95 19.55
N PHE A 356 -4.87 -18.08 18.96
CA PHE A 356 -4.10 -17.09 19.74
C PHE A 356 -5.01 -16.13 20.51
N MET A 357 -6.10 -15.66 19.89
CA MET A 357 -7.08 -14.79 20.58
C MET A 357 -7.87 -15.49 21.68
N SER A 358 -8.08 -16.81 21.62
CA SER A 358 -8.70 -17.55 22.72
C SER A 358 -7.76 -17.76 23.91
N LEU A 359 -6.44 -17.76 23.68
CA LEU A 359 -5.44 -17.86 24.74
C LEU A 359 -5.37 -16.57 25.58
N PHE A 360 -5.50 -15.39 24.96
CA PHE A 360 -5.58 -14.08 25.64
C PHE A 360 -6.97 -13.74 26.23
N LYS A 361 -7.90 -14.70 26.23
CA LYS A 361 -9.26 -14.56 26.78
C LYS A 361 -9.45 -15.36 28.08
N ARG A 362 -8.43 -16.14 28.49
CA ARG A 362 -8.21 -16.52 29.88
C ARG A 362 -7.39 -15.43 30.54
#